data_AF-A0A6L6QIW7-F1
#
_entry.id   AF-A0A6L6QIW7-F1
#
_cell.length_a   1.000
_cell.length_b   1.000
_cell.length_c   1.000
_cell.angle_alpha   90.00
_cell.angle_beta   90.00
_cell.angle_gamma   90.00
#
_symmetry.space_group_name_H-M   'P 1'
#
loop_
_entity.id
_entity.type
_entity.pdbx_description
1 polymer ?
#
loop_
_entity_poly.entity_id
_entity_poly.type
_entity_poly.pdbx_seq_one_letter_code
_entity_poly.pdbx_strand_id
1 'polypeptide(L)'
;MELSITQEDAGHTAEGLPLYIFTLCNRHGMEVRLSTMGGSIACLRAPDRHGRLADVVHAEAPDCGIHLLPAPGRALHRLPWHAVPLVEDASVGLRLVSPGPQSVVATYVLDEANGLSLHCHAPAAAQATLSLRAAFNMAGEGDAGKQLMMVRAGQVVPAGAHEQDVAGTAWDCRSARPAEELPGQARYLLDPDRGENAALRLSDPDSGRLLEIFTNASSIRIGPGDPPTYFWLEPLMPASDGCLKLRCGAT
;
A
#
# COMPACT_ATOMS: atom_id res chain seq x y z
N MET A 1 -4.42 -5.16 24.42
CA MET A 1 -3.77 -3.83 24.48
C MET A 1 -4.88 -2.77 24.40
N GLU A 2 -4.57 -1.49 24.56
CA GLU A 2 -5.51 -0.39 24.28
C GLU A 2 -5.31 0.13 22.85
N LEU A 3 -6.34 0.78 22.31
CA LEU A 3 -6.21 1.56 21.07
C LEU A 3 -5.29 2.75 21.35
N SER A 4 -4.26 2.94 20.53
CA SER A 4 -3.33 4.05 20.74
C SER A 4 -2.82 4.65 19.44
N ILE A 5 -2.58 5.96 19.47
CA ILE A 5 -1.78 6.68 18.49
C ILE A 5 -0.64 7.40 19.21
N THR A 6 0.59 7.15 18.77
CA THR A 6 1.77 7.88 19.26
C THR A 6 2.45 8.60 18.10
N GLN A 7 3.22 9.63 18.42
CA GLN A 7 3.93 10.47 17.47
C GLN A 7 5.40 10.54 17.85
N GLU A 8 6.27 10.38 16.85
CA GLU A 8 7.73 10.45 16.99
C GLU A 8 8.29 11.47 16.00
N ASP A 9 9.32 12.21 16.41
CA ASP A 9 10.07 13.13 15.53
C ASP A 9 10.85 12.32 14.50
N ALA A 10 10.71 12.69 13.22
CA ALA A 10 11.36 12.04 12.09
C ALA A 10 12.31 12.99 11.34
N GLY A 11 12.74 14.07 11.99
CA GLY A 11 13.59 15.11 11.43
C GLY A 11 12.83 16.19 10.69
N HIS A 12 13.51 16.82 9.73
CA HIS A 12 13.01 17.98 9.00
C HIS A 12 13.35 17.86 7.50
N THR A 13 12.56 18.52 6.65
CA THR A 13 12.93 18.69 5.23
C THR A 13 14.12 19.63 5.07
N ALA A 14 14.68 19.71 3.86
CA ALA A 14 15.75 20.65 3.53
C ALA A 14 15.35 22.12 3.79
N GLU A 15 14.06 22.42 3.70
CA GLU A 15 13.45 23.73 3.99
C GLU A 15 13.10 23.93 5.47
N GLY A 16 13.43 22.97 6.35
CA GLY A 16 13.19 23.05 7.79
C GLY A 16 11.75 22.74 8.23
N LEU A 17 10.95 22.09 7.38
CA LEU A 17 9.59 21.67 7.76
C LEU A 17 9.66 20.38 8.57
N PRO A 18 8.97 20.27 9.72
CA PRO A 18 9.05 19.10 10.58
C PRO A 18 8.40 17.87 9.94
N LEU A 19 8.96 16.71 10.22
CA LEU A 19 8.48 15.40 9.80
C LEU A 19 8.22 14.53 11.02
N TYR A 20 7.21 13.68 10.94
CA TYR A 20 6.82 12.78 12.02
C TYR A 20 6.50 11.38 11.50
N ILE A 21 6.72 10.40 12.37
CA ILE A 21 6.13 9.06 12.24
C ILE A 21 5.02 8.93 13.28
N PHE A 22 3.84 8.51 12.84
CA PHE A 22 2.71 8.17 13.71
C PHE A 22 2.56 6.65 13.78
N THR A 23 2.52 6.11 14.99
CA THR A 23 2.30 4.69 15.23
C THR A 23 0.85 4.46 15.68
N LEU A 24 0.11 3.66 14.91
CA LEU A 24 -1.25 3.22 15.19
C LEU A 24 -1.21 1.79 15.74
N CYS A 25 -1.84 1.54 16.89
CA CYS A 25 -1.99 0.20 17.44
C CYS A 25 -3.45 -0.11 17.74
N ASN A 26 -3.90 -1.29 17.33
CA ASN A 26 -5.21 -1.83 17.73
C ASN A 26 -5.09 -2.74 18.97
N ARG A 27 -6.23 -3.18 19.54
CA ARG A 27 -6.21 -3.97 20.79
C ARG A 27 -5.64 -5.37 20.61
N HIS A 28 -5.63 -5.85 19.36
CA HIS A 28 -5.05 -7.12 18.92
C HIS A 28 -3.52 -7.05 18.72
N GLY A 29 -2.91 -5.88 18.90
CA GLY A 29 -1.47 -5.69 18.81
C GLY A 29 -0.93 -5.53 17.39
N MET A 30 -1.81 -5.36 16.38
CA MET A 30 -1.37 -4.94 15.06
C MET A 30 -0.85 -3.49 15.15
N GLU A 31 0.29 -3.26 14.53
CA GLU A 31 0.99 -1.96 14.53
C GLU A 31 1.19 -1.49 13.09
N VAL A 32 0.85 -0.24 12.84
CA VAL A 32 1.09 0.44 11.56
C VAL A 32 1.80 1.75 11.85
N ARG A 33 2.87 2.06 11.11
CA ARG A 33 3.53 3.36 11.18
C ARG A 33 3.30 4.13 9.90
N LEU A 34 2.93 5.40 10.01
CA LEU A 34 2.62 6.29 8.91
C LEU A 34 3.55 7.51 8.96
N SER A 35 4.15 7.85 7.83
CA SER A 35 5.02 9.01 7.72
C SER A 35 4.26 10.23 7.23
N THR A 36 4.54 11.39 7.82
CA THR A 36 4.09 12.67 7.24
C THR A 36 4.84 13.03 5.96
N MET A 37 5.95 12.36 5.63
CA MET A 37 6.56 12.46 4.32
C MET A 37 5.74 11.66 3.31
N GLY A 38 5.08 12.34 2.38
CA GLY A 38 4.36 11.71 1.27
C GLY A 38 3.15 10.87 1.65
N GLY A 39 2.78 10.84 2.94
CA GLY A 39 1.75 9.96 3.47
C GLY A 39 2.04 8.48 3.27
N SER A 40 3.31 8.07 3.36
CA SER A 40 3.74 6.69 3.15
C SER A 40 3.47 5.80 4.37
N ILE A 41 3.35 4.49 4.10
CA ILE A 41 3.37 3.47 5.13
C ILE A 41 4.83 3.17 5.44
N ALA A 42 5.26 3.45 6.67
CA ALA A 42 6.62 3.23 7.13
C ALA A 42 6.82 1.87 7.82
N CYS A 43 5.72 1.26 8.30
CA CYS A 43 5.75 -0.07 8.92
C CYS A 43 4.34 -0.66 8.84
N LEU A 44 4.26 -1.96 8.58
CA LEU A 44 3.04 -2.74 8.69
C LEU A 44 3.36 -4.08 9.33
N ARG A 45 3.02 -4.25 10.61
CA ARG A 45 3.29 -5.52 11.30
C ARG A 45 2.20 -6.54 11.02
N ALA A 46 2.57 -7.64 10.36
CA ALA A 46 1.67 -8.74 10.04
C ALA A 46 2.01 -10.01 10.86
N PRO A 47 1.01 -10.74 11.38
CA PRO A 47 1.22 -11.97 12.14
C PRO A 47 1.50 -13.16 11.23
N ASP A 48 2.42 -14.03 11.63
CA ASP A 48 2.60 -15.36 11.03
C ASP A 48 1.61 -16.40 11.60
N ARG A 49 1.70 -17.66 11.13
CA ARG A 49 0.83 -18.77 11.58
C ARG A 49 0.90 -19.09 13.08
N HIS A 50 1.93 -18.57 13.77
CA HIS A 50 2.15 -18.72 15.21
C HIS A 50 1.88 -17.41 15.97
N GLY A 51 1.34 -16.38 15.31
CA GLY A 51 1.06 -15.07 15.89
C GLY A 51 2.28 -14.17 16.05
N ARG A 52 3.44 -14.52 15.47
CA ARG A 52 4.65 -13.68 15.54
C ARG A 52 4.57 -12.57 14.50
N LEU A 53 4.65 -11.33 14.98
CA LEU A 53 4.63 -10.14 14.15
C LEU A 53 6.00 -9.89 13.51
N ALA A 54 6.00 -9.51 12.23
CA ALA A 54 7.14 -8.81 11.61
C ALA A 54 6.63 -7.68 10.72
N ASP A 55 7.46 -6.67 10.53
CA ASP A 55 7.21 -5.62 9.55
C ASP A 55 7.33 -6.20 8.14
N VAL A 56 6.29 -6.03 7.33
CA VAL A 56 6.27 -6.52 5.95
C VAL A 56 6.42 -5.41 4.92
N VAL A 57 6.71 -4.17 5.34
CA VAL A 57 6.89 -3.02 4.44
C VAL A 57 8.34 -2.55 4.46
N HIS A 58 8.88 -2.19 3.28
CA HIS A 58 10.15 -1.50 3.17
C HIS A 58 9.95 0.01 2.96
N ALA A 59 10.03 0.78 4.03
CA ALA A 59 9.81 2.23 4.00
C ALA A 59 10.84 3.00 3.16
N GLU A 60 12.07 2.48 3.09
CA GLU A 60 13.19 3.13 2.38
C GLU A 60 13.19 2.85 0.88
N ALA A 61 12.29 1.98 0.38
CA ALA A 61 12.14 1.72 -1.04
C ALA A 61 11.86 3.03 -1.81
N PRO A 62 12.44 3.20 -3.02
CA PRO A 62 12.29 4.41 -3.80
C PRO A 62 10.83 4.78 -4.06
N ASP A 63 10.54 6.08 -3.94
CA ASP A 63 9.26 6.67 -4.31
C ASP A 63 8.02 6.08 -3.57
N CYS A 64 8.19 5.51 -2.38
CA CYS A 64 7.07 5.13 -1.54
C CYS A 64 6.22 6.34 -1.12
N GLY A 65 4.91 6.14 -1.00
CA GLY A 65 3.95 7.18 -0.63
C GLY A 65 2.87 7.40 -1.68
N ILE A 66 2.10 8.47 -1.47
CA ILE A 66 0.93 8.80 -2.28
C ILE A 66 1.33 9.71 -3.45
N HIS A 67 0.93 9.31 -4.65
CA HIS A 67 1.13 10.05 -5.89
C HIS A 67 -0.20 10.54 -6.44
N LEU A 68 -0.16 11.67 -7.14
CA LEU A 68 -1.25 12.19 -7.97
C LEU A 68 -0.76 12.18 -9.42
N LEU A 69 -1.54 11.59 -10.33
CA LEU A 69 -1.15 11.34 -11.72
C LEU A 69 -2.16 11.99 -12.68
N PRO A 70 -1.70 12.81 -13.66
CA PRO A 70 -0.31 13.21 -13.88
C PRO A 70 0.24 14.08 -12.74
N ALA A 71 1.55 14.02 -12.51
CA ALA A 71 2.18 14.71 -11.39
C ALA A 71 1.98 16.23 -11.46
N PRO A 72 1.59 16.90 -10.36
CA PRO A 72 1.29 18.34 -10.34
C PRO A 72 2.56 19.23 -10.35
N GLY A 73 3.58 18.87 -11.12
CA GLY A 73 4.87 19.59 -11.19
C GLY A 73 5.81 19.40 -9.99
N ARG A 74 5.30 18.95 -8.82
CA ARG A 74 6.10 18.50 -7.67
C ARG A 74 5.72 17.07 -7.28
N ALA A 75 6.72 16.30 -6.88
CA ALA A 75 6.58 14.93 -6.41
C ALA A 75 5.89 14.89 -5.04
N LEU A 76 4.57 14.68 -5.01
CA LEU A 76 3.74 14.77 -3.80
C LEU A 76 4.22 13.85 -2.67
N HIS A 77 4.72 12.67 -3.04
CA HIS A 77 5.29 11.67 -2.15
C HIS A 77 6.62 12.09 -1.49
N ARG A 78 7.22 13.20 -1.93
CA ARG A 78 8.45 13.79 -1.38
C ARG A 78 8.19 15.09 -0.62
N LEU A 79 6.93 15.42 -0.35
CA LEU A 79 6.55 16.62 0.39
C LEU A 79 6.09 16.27 1.81
N PRO A 80 6.27 17.18 2.78
CA PRO A 80 5.70 17.04 4.12
C PRO A 80 4.19 17.33 4.07
N TRP A 81 3.40 16.45 4.67
CA TRP A 81 1.96 16.55 4.77
C TRP A 81 1.55 16.93 6.19
N HIS A 82 0.44 17.65 6.31
CA HIS A 82 -0.13 17.97 7.63
C HIS A 82 -0.91 16.77 8.17
N ALA A 83 -0.70 16.42 9.44
CA ALA A 83 -1.29 15.25 10.07
C ALA A 83 -2.30 15.63 11.18
N VAL A 84 -3.43 14.93 11.21
CA VAL A 84 -4.47 15.05 12.23
C VAL A 84 -4.81 13.63 12.73
N PRO A 85 -4.43 13.28 13.98
CA PRO A 85 -4.84 12.03 14.63
C PRO A 85 -6.36 11.90 14.69
N LEU A 86 -6.86 10.68 14.50
CA LEU A 86 -8.26 10.31 14.66
C LEU A 86 -8.34 9.16 15.67
N VAL A 87 -9.17 9.30 16.69
CA VAL A 87 -9.40 8.24 17.69
C VAL A 87 -10.90 8.08 17.86
N GLU A 88 -11.38 6.86 17.68
CA GLU A 88 -12.77 6.46 17.87
C GLU A 88 -12.85 5.27 18.83
N ASP A 89 -14.07 4.89 19.24
CA ASP A 89 -14.27 3.82 20.24
C ASP A 89 -13.68 2.45 19.81
N ALA A 90 -13.59 2.21 18.51
CA ALA A 90 -13.19 0.93 17.90
C ALA A 90 -12.16 1.07 16.76
N SER A 91 -11.54 2.24 16.60
CA SER A 91 -10.50 2.45 15.59
C SER A 91 -9.53 3.57 15.96
N VAL A 92 -8.33 3.51 15.40
CA VAL A 92 -7.36 4.61 15.41
C VAL A 92 -6.97 4.94 14.00
N GLY A 93 -6.77 6.21 13.72
CA GLY A 93 -6.49 6.68 12.37
C GLY A 93 -5.64 7.93 12.32
N LEU A 94 -5.24 8.27 11.11
CA LEU A 94 -4.48 9.46 10.80
C LEU A 94 -5.01 10.05 9.51
N ARG A 95 -5.46 11.30 9.57
CA ARG A 95 -5.75 12.09 8.38
C ARG A 95 -4.54 12.92 8.00
N LEU A 96 -4.07 12.73 6.78
CA LEU A 96 -2.96 13.43 6.18
C LEU A 96 -3.47 14.33 5.05
N VAL A 97 -3.00 15.57 5.01
CA VAL A 97 -3.37 16.56 3.99
C VAL A 97 -2.12 17.03 3.27
N SER A 98 -2.05 16.79 1.97
CA SER A 98 -0.92 17.20 1.14
C SER A 98 -0.93 18.72 0.92
N PRO A 99 0.26 19.33 0.70
CA PRO A 99 0.31 20.73 0.32
C PRO A 99 -0.12 20.95 -1.14
N GLY A 100 -0.52 22.18 -1.46
CA GLY A 100 -0.75 22.65 -2.83
C GLY A 100 -2.23 22.77 -3.23
N PRO A 101 -2.50 23.34 -4.42
CA PRO A 101 -3.85 23.66 -4.89
C PRO A 101 -4.68 22.42 -5.25
N GLN A 102 -4.03 21.29 -5.51
CA GLN A 102 -4.64 19.98 -5.76
C GLN A 102 -4.41 19.06 -4.56
N SER A 103 -4.64 19.59 -3.36
CA SER A 103 -4.37 18.85 -2.13
C SER A 103 -5.12 17.52 -2.10
N VAL A 104 -4.40 16.49 -1.68
CA VAL A 104 -4.92 15.15 -1.42
C VAL A 104 -5.18 15.06 0.07
N VAL A 105 -6.39 14.62 0.43
CA VAL A 105 -6.72 14.20 1.78
C VAL A 105 -6.67 12.68 1.80
N ALA A 106 -5.80 12.12 2.65
CA ALA A 106 -5.62 10.69 2.83
C ALA A 106 -5.95 10.33 4.28
N THR A 107 -6.95 9.48 4.48
CA THR A 107 -7.37 9.04 5.81
C THR A 107 -7.04 7.57 5.97
N TYR A 108 -6.04 7.29 6.80
CA TYR A 108 -5.71 5.93 7.22
C TYR A 108 -6.49 5.59 8.49
N VAL A 109 -7.06 4.38 8.55
CA VAL A 109 -7.78 3.86 9.72
C VAL A 109 -7.36 2.40 9.93
N LEU A 110 -6.87 2.10 11.13
CA LEU A 110 -6.62 0.75 11.60
C LEU A 110 -7.83 0.29 12.44
N ASP A 111 -8.49 -0.77 11.97
CA ASP A 111 -9.64 -1.37 12.64
C ASP A 111 -9.24 -2.57 13.54
N GLU A 112 -10.18 -3.02 14.37
CA GLU A 112 -9.98 -4.22 15.22
C GLU A 112 -9.98 -5.54 14.44
N ALA A 113 -10.34 -5.52 13.14
CA ALA A 113 -10.28 -6.71 12.28
C ALA A 113 -8.91 -6.87 11.59
N ASN A 114 -7.87 -6.18 12.10
CA ASN A 114 -6.52 -6.15 11.52
C ASN A 114 -6.49 -5.65 10.06
N GLY A 115 -7.42 -4.74 9.73
CA GLY A 115 -7.48 -4.05 8.46
C GLY A 115 -6.96 -2.62 8.57
N LEU A 116 -5.95 -2.28 7.76
CA LEU A 116 -5.59 -0.89 7.50
C LEU A 116 -6.35 -0.42 6.26
N SER A 117 -7.28 0.52 6.44
CA SER A 117 -8.02 1.15 5.36
C SER A 117 -7.42 2.52 5.05
N LEU A 118 -7.34 2.87 3.77
CA LEU A 118 -6.94 4.17 3.25
C LEU A 118 -8.08 4.68 2.36
N HIS A 119 -8.62 5.83 2.72
CA HIS A 119 -9.54 6.59 1.89
C HIS A 119 -8.87 7.89 1.44
N CYS A 120 -8.74 8.09 0.14
CA CYS A 120 -8.11 9.27 -0.42
C CYS A 120 -9.04 10.01 -1.36
N HIS A 121 -9.01 11.33 -1.31
CA HIS A 121 -9.67 12.15 -2.31
C HIS A 121 -8.92 13.47 -2.55
N ALA A 122 -9.02 13.98 -3.77
CA ALA A 122 -8.43 15.24 -4.22
C ALA A 122 -9.48 16.00 -5.05
N PRO A 123 -10.40 16.76 -4.41
CA PRO A 123 -11.54 17.35 -5.10
C PRO A 123 -11.16 18.27 -6.27
N ALA A 124 -10.12 19.08 -6.09
CA ALA A 124 -9.58 19.96 -7.12
C ALA A 124 -8.83 19.24 -8.26
N ALA A 125 -8.65 17.92 -8.13
CA ALA A 125 -8.04 17.04 -9.12
C ALA A 125 -8.89 15.78 -9.32
N ALA A 126 -10.22 15.87 -9.25
CA ALA A 126 -11.11 14.71 -9.28
C ALA A 126 -10.97 13.82 -10.54
N GLN A 127 -10.48 14.37 -11.66
CA GLN A 127 -10.22 13.64 -12.90
C GLN A 127 -8.84 12.96 -12.94
N ALA A 128 -7.98 13.22 -11.96
CA ALA A 128 -6.66 12.60 -11.86
C ALA A 128 -6.77 11.16 -11.32
N THR A 129 -5.63 10.48 -11.30
CA THR A 129 -5.47 9.18 -10.65
C THR A 129 -4.63 9.33 -9.40
N LEU A 130 -5.08 8.76 -8.29
CA LEU A 130 -4.28 8.60 -7.08
C LEU A 130 -3.61 7.24 -7.08
N SER A 131 -2.38 7.15 -6.60
CA SER A 131 -1.77 5.86 -6.29
C SER A 131 -1.06 5.87 -4.95
N LEU A 132 -0.99 4.71 -4.30
CA LEU A 132 -0.12 4.47 -3.16
C LEU A 132 0.94 3.47 -3.60
N ARG A 133 2.21 3.88 -3.64
CA ARG A 133 3.32 2.96 -3.84
C ARG A 133 3.85 2.51 -2.48
N ALA A 134 3.92 1.20 -2.28
CA ALA A 134 4.57 0.57 -1.13
C ALA A 134 5.27 -0.72 -1.55
N ALA A 135 6.40 -1.03 -0.92
CA ALA A 135 7.18 -2.24 -1.16
C ALA A 135 6.95 -3.25 -0.03
N PHE A 136 6.62 -4.49 -0.38
CA PHE A 136 6.22 -5.54 0.55
C PHE A 136 7.14 -6.76 0.52
N ASN A 137 7.39 -7.34 1.69
CA ASN A 137 7.96 -8.66 1.87
C ASN A 137 7.25 -9.37 3.02
N MET A 138 6.46 -10.40 2.69
CA MET A 138 5.65 -11.11 3.67
C MET A 138 6.47 -12.01 4.62
N ALA A 139 7.71 -12.37 4.28
CA ALA A 139 8.63 -12.99 5.24
C ALA A 139 9.10 -11.99 6.31
N GLY A 140 9.00 -10.69 6.03
CA GLY A 140 9.36 -9.55 6.87
C GLY A 140 10.78 -9.03 6.63
N GLU A 141 11.70 -9.95 6.32
CA GLU A 141 13.07 -9.65 5.91
C GLU A 141 13.59 -10.79 5.01
N GLY A 142 14.75 -10.57 4.39
CA GLY A 142 15.41 -11.62 3.61
C GLY A 142 14.72 -11.92 2.28
N ASP A 143 14.78 -13.18 1.84
CA ASP A 143 14.38 -13.57 0.49
C ASP A 143 12.86 -13.48 0.27
N ALA A 144 12.46 -12.75 -0.78
CA ALA A 144 11.07 -12.63 -1.20
C ALA A 144 10.67 -13.57 -2.33
N GLY A 145 11.62 -14.32 -2.91
CA GLY A 145 11.42 -15.06 -4.15
C GLY A 145 10.28 -16.09 -4.10
N LYS A 146 10.09 -16.72 -2.94
CA LYS A 146 9.07 -17.76 -2.73
C LYS A 146 7.66 -17.24 -2.48
N GLN A 147 7.48 -15.93 -2.37
CA GLN A 147 6.17 -15.37 -2.06
C GLN A 147 5.20 -15.64 -3.21
N LEU A 148 4.02 -16.16 -2.87
CA LEU A 148 2.98 -16.47 -3.83
C LEU A 148 2.08 -15.26 -4.01
N MET A 149 1.92 -14.84 -5.26
CA MET A 149 1.04 -13.75 -5.66
C MET A 149 -0.15 -14.29 -6.47
N MET A 150 -1.32 -13.72 -6.22
CA MET A 150 -2.54 -13.91 -7.01
C MET A 150 -3.15 -12.54 -7.30
N VAL A 151 -3.50 -12.26 -8.54
CA VAL A 151 -4.09 -10.99 -9.00
C VAL A 151 -5.37 -11.29 -9.75
N ARG A 152 -6.46 -10.60 -9.39
CA ARG A 152 -7.75 -10.75 -10.05
C ARG A 152 -7.86 -9.82 -11.26
N ALA A 153 -7.23 -10.24 -12.35
CA ALA A 153 -7.14 -9.50 -13.60
C ALA A 153 -7.04 -10.46 -14.79
N GLY A 154 -7.88 -10.26 -15.82
CA GLY A 154 -7.78 -10.96 -17.10
C GLY A 154 -6.84 -10.31 -18.13
N GLN A 155 -6.46 -9.05 -17.91
CA GLN A 155 -5.64 -8.28 -18.84
C GLN A 155 -4.44 -7.64 -18.13
N VAL A 156 -3.34 -7.50 -18.87
CA VAL A 156 -2.09 -6.93 -18.37
C VAL A 156 -1.44 -6.04 -19.42
N VAL A 157 -0.76 -5.00 -18.98
CA VAL A 157 0.11 -4.15 -19.79
C VAL A 157 1.54 -4.26 -19.25
N PRO A 158 2.39 -5.12 -19.82
CA PRO A 158 3.79 -5.18 -19.44
C PRO A 158 4.51 -3.86 -19.73
N ALA A 159 5.54 -3.53 -18.95
CA ALA A 159 6.32 -2.33 -19.19
C ALA A 159 6.94 -2.35 -20.59
N GLY A 160 6.71 -1.29 -21.36
CA GLY A 160 7.20 -1.17 -22.74
C GLY A 160 6.46 -2.00 -23.78
N ALA A 161 5.34 -2.66 -23.42
CA ALA A 161 4.53 -3.47 -24.32
C ALA A 161 3.07 -3.03 -24.37
N HIS A 162 2.32 -3.60 -25.32
CA HIS A 162 0.87 -3.38 -25.44
C HIS A 162 0.07 -4.23 -24.44
N GLU A 163 -1.17 -3.83 -24.24
CA GLU A 163 -2.16 -4.62 -23.50
C GLU A 163 -2.36 -6.00 -24.13
N GLN A 164 -2.46 -7.02 -23.29
CA GLN A 164 -2.66 -8.41 -23.70
C GLN A 164 -3.43 -9.21 -22.64
N ASP A 165 -4.04 -10.31 -23.09
CA ASP A 165 -4.64 -11.30 -22.20
C ASP A 165 -3.56 -12.00 -21.37
N VAL A 166 -3.87 -12.30 -20.12
CA VAL A 166 -2.94 -13.03 -19.25
C VAL A 166 -2.92 -14.53 -19.54
N ALA A 167 -4.01 -15.10 -20.06
CA ALA A 167 -4.20 -16.53 -20.22
C ALA A 167 -3.14 -17.16 -21.13
N GLY A 168 -2.48 -18.20 -20.63
CA GLY A 168 -1.43 -18.91 -21.37
C GLY A 168 -0.12 -18.11 -21.50
N THR A 169 0.02 -16.99 -20.81
CA THR A 169 1.25 -16.19 -20.79
C THR A 169 1.97 -16.30 -19.44
N ALA A 170 3.23 -15.88 -19.39
CA ALA A 170 3.99 -15.76 -18.15
C ALA A 170 3.43 -14.69 -17.20
N TRP A 171 2.43 -13.90 -17.61
CA TRP A 171 1.76 -12.91 -16.78
C TRP A 171 0.50 -13.44 -16.09
N ASP A 172 0.08 -14.69 -16.34
CA ASP A 172 -1.09 -15.27 -15.67
C ASP A 172 -0.83 -15.43 -14.16
N CYS A 173 -1.43 -14.54 -13.38
CA CYS A 173 -1.42 -14.56 -11.93
C CYS A 173 -2.84 -14.76 -11.35
N ARG A 174 -3.79 -15.27 -12.17
CA ARG A 174 -5.16 -15.51 -11.69
C ARG A 174 -5.25 -16.65 -10.69
N SER A 175 -4.21 -17.49 -10.62
CA SER A 175 -3.96 -18.47 -9.57
C SER A 175 -2.65 -18.14 -8.86
N ALA A 176 -2.55 -18.52 -7.58
CA ALA A 176 -1.35 -18.29 -6.77
C ALA A 176 -0.11 -18.90 -7.42
N ARG A 177 0.93 -18.09 -7.59
CA ARG A 177 2.22 -18.50 -8.16
C ARG A 177 3.37 -17.65 -7.60
N PRO A 178 4.63 -18.11 -7.70
CA PRO A 178 5.77 -17.33 -7.22
C PRO A 178 5.86 -15.96 -7.92
N ALA A 179 5.97 -14.90 -7.13
CA ALA A 179 6.06 -13.54 -7.64
C ALA A 179 7.37 -13.28 -8.41
N GLU A 180 8.44 -14.01 -8.09
CA GLU A 180 9.73 -13.93 -8.79
C GLU A 180 9.69 -14.41 -10.24
N GLU A 181 8.69 -15.22 -10.61
CA GLU A 181 8.53 -15.71 -11.98
C GLU A 181 7.90 -14.66 -12.93
N LEU A 182 7.50 -13.49 -12.40
CA LEU A 182 7.06 -12.39 -13.24
C LEU A 182 8.21 -11.95 -14.16
N PRO A 183 7.97 -11.80 -15.49
CA PRO A 183 9.02 -11.40 -16.42
C PRO A 183 9.57 -9.98 -16.18
N GLY A 184 8.89 -9.17 -15.36
CA GLY A 184 9.28 -7.80 -15.04
C GLY A 184 8.12 -6.98 -14.49
N GLN A 185 8.20 -5.67 -14.68
CA GLN A 185 7.15 -4.74 -14.26
C GLN A 185 5.94 -4.81 -15.19
N ALA A 186 4.74 -4.74 -14.61
CA ALA A 186 3.50 -4.71 -15.38
C ALA A 186 2.38 -3.98 -14.65
N ARG A 187 1.38 -3.55 -15.43
CA ARG A 187 0.12 -3.02 -14.92
C ARG A 187 -1.00 -4.02 -15.20
N TYR A 188 -1.56 -4.61 -14.15
CA TYR A 188 -2.71 -5.50 -14.25
C TYR A 188 -4.00 -4.70 -14.23
N LEU A 189 -4.90 -4.94 -15.20
CA LEU A 189 -6.21 -4.28 -15.27
C LEU A 189 -7.18 -5.10 -14.42
N LEU A 190 -7.58 -4.52 -13.29
CA LEU A 190 -8.33 -5.24 -12.27
C LEU A 190 -9.77 -5.46 -12.73
N ASP A 191 -10.28 -6.66 -12.43
CA ASP A 191 -11.68 -6.97 -12.72
C ASP A 191 -12.58 -6.05 -11.88
N PRO A 192 -13.60 -5.41 -12.49
CA PRO A 192 -14.49 -4.50 -11.78
C PRO A 192 -15.13 -5.16 -10.57
N ASP A 193 -14.92 -4.55 -9.42
CA ASP A 193 -15.43 -5.04 -8.13
C ASP A 193 -15.46 -3.86 -7.18
N ARG A 194 -16.52 -3.76 -6.38
CA ARG A 194 -16.70 -2.66 -5.44
C ARG A 194 -15.88 -2.88 -4.15
N GLY A 195 -14.76 -3.59 -4.25
CA GLY A 195 -13.92 -4.00 -3.12
C GLY A 195 -14.50 -5.15 -2.30
N GLU A 196 -15.40 -5.97 -2.86
CA GLU A 196 -15.99 -7.11 -2.15
C GLU A 196 -15.01 -8.29 -2.06
N ASN A 197 -14.17 -8.44 -3.08
CA ASN A 197 -13.19 -9.51 -3.17
C ASN A 197 -11.77 -8.94 -3.27
N ALA A 198 -10.78 -9.67 -2.76
CA ALA A 198 -9.39 -9.25 -2.83
C ALA A 198 -8.96 -9.10 -4.31
N ALA A 199 -8.47 -7.92 -4.66
CA ALA A 199 -7.90 -7.60 -5.97
C ALA A 199 -6.51 -8.24 -6.15
N LEU A 200 -5.76 -8.32 -5.05
CA LEU A 200 -4.46 -8.98 -4.98
C LEU A 200 -4.32 -9.73 -3.66
N ARG A 201 -3.69 -10.90 -3.70
CA ARG A 201 -3.19 -11.63 -2.54
C ARG A 201 -1.69 -11.84 -2.67
N LEU A 202 -0.95 -11.58 -1.60
CA LEU A 202 0.46 -11.88 -1.48
C LEU A 202 0.67 -12.70 -0.21
N SER A 203 1.34 -13.84 -0.32
CA SER A 203 1.54 -14.74 0.82
C SER A 203 2.95 -15.30 0.85
N ASP A 204 3.46 -15.53 2.05
CA ASP A 204 4.72 -16.24 2.25
C ASP A 204 4.42 -17.66 2.75
N PRO A 205 4.74 -18.72 1.99
CA PRO A 205 4.46 -20.11 2.38
C PRO A 205 5.14 -20.53 3.69
N ASP A 206 6.33 -20.01 3.98
CA ASP A 206 7.13 -20.44 5.11
C ASP A 206 6.53 -19.92 6.43
N SER A 207 6.32 -18.60 6.54
CA SER A 207 5.68 -17.98 7.70
C SER A 207 4.16 -18.17 7.75
N GLY A 208 3.52 -18.30 6.59
CA GLY A 208 2.06 -18.32 6.45
C GLY A 208 1.43 -16.94 6.47
N ARG A 209 2.21 -15.85 6.48
CA ARG A 209 1.64 -14.50 6.41
C ARG A 209 0.90 -14.30 5.09
N LEU A 210 -0.24 -13.63 5.18
CA LEU A 210 -1.10 -13.28 4.06
C LEU A 210 -1.42 -11.79 4.10
N LEU A 211 -1.19 -11.11 2.98
CA LEU A 211 -1.70 -9.79 2.68
C LEU A 211 -2.80 -9.91 1.62
N GLU A 212 -3.97 -9.38 1.93
CA GLU A 212 -5.04 -9.20 0.96
C GLU A 212 -5.28 -7.71 0.72
N ILE A 213 -5.37 -7.33 -0.55
CA ILE A 213 -5.60 -5.96 -0.99
C ILE A 213 -7.01 -5.86 -1.59
N PHE A 214 -7.84 -5.00 -1.02
CA PHE A 214 -9.15 -4.63 -1.54
C PHE A 214 -9.10 -3.18 -1.99
N THR A 215 -9.61 -2.86 -3.18
CA THR A 215 -9.51 -1.50 -3.71
C THR A 215 -10.56 -1.26 -4.78
N ASN A 216 -10.90 0.01 -5.03
CA ASN A 216 -11.66 0.44 -6.20
C ASN A 216 -10.76 0.89 -7.37
N ALA A 217 -9.46 0.59 -7.30
CA ALA A 217 -8.53 0.85 -8.38
C ALA A 217 -8.94 0.14 -9.68
N SER A 218 -8.76 0.81 -10.81
CA SER A 218 -8.98 0.21 -12.13
C SER A 218 -7.82 -0.68 -12.56
N SER A 219 -6.64 -0.47 -11.98
CA SER A 219 -5.45 -1.27 -12.25
C SER A 219 -4.48 -1.21 -11.07
N ILE A 220 -3.56 -2.17 -11.03
CA ILE A 220 -2.44 -2.18 -10.10
C ILE A 220 -1.15 -2.32 -10.88
N ARG A 221 -0.18 -1.45 -10.63
CA ARG A 221 1.18 -1.63 -11.10
C ARG A 221 1.94 -2.50 -10.09
N ILE A 222 2.70 -3.45 -10.61
CA ILE A 222 3.46 -4.44 -9.86
C ILE A 222 4.85 -4.50 -10.47
N GLY A 223 5.87 -4.66 -9.63
CA GLY A 223 7.21 -4.96 -10.10
C GLY A 223 8.13 -5.45 -8.99
N PRO A 224 9.30 -5.99 -9.38
CA PRO A 224 10.37 -6.25 -8.43
C PRO A 224 10.77 -4.94 -7.74
N GLY A 225 10.90 -5.01 -6.42
CA GLY A 225 11.39 -3.96 -5.54
C GLY A 225 12.84 -3.61 -5.78
N ASP A 226 13.21 -2.44 -5.28
CA ASP A 226 14.59 -2.12 -4.93
C ASP A 226 14.61 -1.89 -3.41
N PRO A 227 15.21 -2.78 -2.61
CA PRO A 227 15.98 -3.95 -3.01
C PRO A 227 15.10 -5.09 -3.58
N PRO A 228 15.69 -6.02 -4.38
CA PRO A 228 14.96 -7.10 -5.08
C PRO A 228 14.26 -8.10 -4.15
N THR A 229 14.52 -8.01 -2.85
CA THR A 229 13.87 -8.74 -1.76
C THR A 229 12.49 -8.20 -1.38
N TYR A 230 11.93 -7.28 -2.16
CA TYR A 230 10.58 -6.76 -1.96
C TYR A 230 9.84 -6.74 -3.29
N PHE A 231 8.52 -6.68 -3.24
CA PHE A 231 7.67 -6.40 -4.39
C PHE A 231 6.96 -5.07 -4.15
N TRP A 232 7.11 -4.13 -5.07
CA TRP A 232 6.32 -2.91 -4.96
C TRP A 232 4.97 -3.11 -5.62
N LEU A 233 3.95 -2.61 -4.93
CA LEU A 233 2.56 -2.63 -5.33
C LEU A 233 2.08 -1.19 -5.40
N GLU A 234 1.35 -0.86 -6.46
CA GLU A 234 0.86 0.48 -6.68
C GLU A 234 -0.54 0.46 -7.32
N PRO A 235 -1.61 0.40 -6.51
CA PRO A 235 -2.99 0.53 -6.99
C PRO A 235 -3.25 1.93 -7.58
N LEU A 236 -3.94 2.00 -8.71
CA LEU A 236 -4.33 3.23 -9.40
C LEU A 236 -5.82 3.50 -9.20
N MET A 237 -6.11 4.37 -8.24
CA MET A 237 -7.45 4.68 -7.74
C MET A 237 -7.99 5.99 -8.33
N PRO A 238 -9.32 6.16 -8.45
CA PRO A 238 -9.91 7.43 -8.83
C PRO A 238 -9.57 8.51 -7.80
N ALA A 239 -9.14 9.70 -8.23
CA ALA A 239 -8.81 10.79 -7.31
C ALA A 239 -10.03 11.39 -6.59
N SER A 240 -11.24 11.16 -7.09
CA SER A 240 -12.47 11.64 -6.44
C SER A 240 -12.81 10.91 -5.15
N ASP A 241 -12.48 9.61 -5.05
CA ASP A 241 -12.97 8.71 -4.00
C ASP A 241 -12.14 7.41 -3.94
N GLY A 242 -10.82 7.51 -3.88
CA GLY A 242 -9.92 6.36 -3.94
C GLY A 242 -9.93 5.56 -2.64
N CYS A 243 -10.10 4.24 -2.73
CA CYS A 243 -10.18 3.34 -1.57
C CYS A 243 -9.19 2.18 -1.69
N LEU A 244 -8.53 1.89 -0.58
CA LEU A 244 -7.63 0.75 -0.41
C LEU A 244 -7.83 0.17 0.98
N LYS A 245 -7.90 -1.16 1.12
CA LYS A 245 -7.82 -1.86 2.40
C LYS A 245 -6.78 -2.95 2.31
N LEU A 246 -5.82 -2.91 3.23
CA LEU A 246 -4.81 -3.94 3.45
C LEU A 246 -5.26 -4.78 4.65
N ARG A 247 -5.58 -6.05 4.41
CA ARG A 247 -5.90 -7.00 5.47
C ARG A 247 -4.72 -7.95 5.65
N CYS A 248 -4.16 -7.96 6.84
CA CYS A 248 -3.08 -8.87 7.21
C CYS A 248 -3.64 -10.05 8.01
N GLY A 249 -3.20 -11.25 7.69
CA GLY A 249 -3.59 -12.47 8.39
C GLY A 249 -2.55 -13.56 8.24
N ALA A 250 -2.91 -14.77 8.65
CA ALA A 250 -2.11 -15.96 8.48
C ALA A 250 -2.96 -17.13 7.98
N THR A 251 -2.37 -17.98 7.15
CA THR A 251 -2.96 -19.22 6.60
C THR A 251 -2.20 -20.45 7.05
#